data_AF-A0ABD1SHU3-F1
#
_entry.id   AF-A0ABD1SHU3-F1
#
_cell.length_a   1.000
_cell.length_b   1.000
_cell.length_c   1.000
_cell.angle_alpha   90.00
_cell.angle_beta   90.00
_cell.angle_gamma   90.00
#
_symmetry.space_group_name_H-M   'P 1'
#
loop_
_entity.id
_entity.type
_entity.pdbx_description
1 polymer ?
#
loop_
_entity_poly.entity_id
_entity_poly.type
_entity_poly.pdbx_seq_one_letter_code
_entity_poly.pdbx_strand_id
1 'polypeptide(L)'
;MGIVRLHETVNAEIEEFRRMLLSCAAGHRRKDGDDLTAGAGNGDVLEKLVCVTSGVSYLGIAIVNQLLVHGYSVRIIVDNEEDVEKLREMEISGEMRLTNSNIEIVMAKLTEIESLANAFDGCLGVFHTAAFIDPAGLSGYSKAMAEIEVIASRNVVMACGVTPSVRHCVLTSSLLTCIWQDNSRDGLPSLIDHSCWSDESVCLNRKLWYALGKLRAEKSAWEVAKESGVKLATICPGLITGPDFYHRNPTSTIAYLKGVQEMYADGLLATVDINRLAKAHVCVFEGMKKTASGRFTASRIGSAAIVSSYVGNMTQLVALDLSHNKLEGGFPSELGFLQQLRTLNITRNSLHGSIPVNLSQCQNLEQINFLYNFIARSLPKELGLLTNREYLALDHNNIKANIPATVKTNPTIY
;
A
#
# COMPACT_ATOMS: atom_id res chain seq x y z
N MET A 1 -18.43 -0.28 29.46
CA MET A 1 -17.15 -1.02 29.44
C MET A 1 -16.58 -0.88 28.04
N GLY A 2 -15.55 -0.04 27.89
CA GLY A 2 -14.90 0.19 26.60
C GLY A 2 -14.11 -1.04 26.19
N ILE A 3 -14.32 -1.50 24.96
CA ILE A 3 -13.49 -2.54 24.37
C ILE A 3 -12.23 -1.84 23.86
N VAL A 4 -11.20 -1.87 24.71
CA VAL A 4 -9.81 -1.66 24.29
C VAL A 4 -9.52 -2.73 23.23
N ARG A 5 -9.37 -2.34 21.96
CA ARG A 5 -8.82 -3.24 20.93
C ARG A 5 -7.32 -3.36 21.20
N LEU A 6 -6.96 -4.32 22.05
CA LEU A 6 -5.59 -4.60 22.46
C LEU A 6 -4.75 -5.14 21.29
N HIS A 7 -3.46 -4.87 21.38
CA HIS A 7 -2.30 -5.39 20.65
C HIS A 7 -2.38 -6.85 20.14
N GLU A 8 -3.26 -7.66 20.72
CA GLU A 8 -3.56 -9.05 20.37
C GLU A 8 -4.17 -9.21 18.96
N THR A 9 -5.00 -8.28 18.49
CA THR A 9 -5.61 -8.37 17.14
C THR A 9 -4.57 -8.19 16.02
N VAL A 10 -3.63 -7.26 16.22
CA VAL A 10 -2.51 -7.03 15.30
C VAL A 10 -1.61 -8.26 15.24
N ASN A 11 -1.33 -8.90 16.38
CA ASN A 11 -0.54 -10.12 16.43
C ASN A 11 -1.26 -11.32 15.79
N ALA A 12 -2.58 -11.43 15.95
CA ALA A 12 -3.38 -12.46 15.29
C ALA A 12 -3.40 -12.32 13.76
N GLU A 13 -3.55 -11.10 13.24
CA GLU A 13 -3.50 -10.82 11.79
C GLU A 13 -2.11 -11.08 11.19
N ILE A 14 -1.04 -10.78 11.93
CA ILE A 14 0.34 -11.10 11.54
C ILE A 14 0.55 -12.61 11.49
N GLU A 15 0.01 -13.34 12.46
CA GLU A 15 0.11 -14.78 12.50
C GLU A 15 -0.71 -15.44 11.38
N GLU A 16 -1.83 -14.83 10.99
CA GLU A 16 -2.61 -15.22 9.81
C GLU A 16 -1.85 -14.96 8.50
N PHE A 17 -1.20 -13.79 8.35
CA PHE A 17 -0.33 -13.52 7.20
C PHE A 17 0.86 -14.50 7.15
N ARG A 18 1.50 -14.81 8.29
CA ARG A 18 2.54 -15.85 8.40
C ARG A 18 2.02 -17.23 8.00
N ARG A 19 0.80 -17.60 8.42
CA ARG A 19 0.14 -18.85 7.98
C ARG A 19 -0.14 -18.85 6.48
N MET A 20 -0.54 -17.72 5.90
CA MET A 20 -0.74 -17.57 4.47
C MET A 20 0.59 -17.76 3.71
N LEU A 21 1.69 -17.13 4.17
CA LEU A 21 3.04 -17.36 3.64
C LEU A 21 3.46 -18.85 3.67
N LEU A 22 3.07 -19.58 4.72
CA LEU A 22 3.32 -21.03 4.83
C LEU A 22 2.41 -21.87 3.91
N SER A 23 1.18 -21.43 3.66
CA SER A 23 0.22 -22.14 2.78
C SER A 23 0.60 -22.10 1.31
N CYS A 24 1.15 -20.98 0.82
CA CYS A 24 1.68 -20.85 -0.54
C CYS A 24 2.84 -21.83 -0.84
N ALA A 25 3.50 -22.38 0.19
CA ALA A 25 4.58 -23.35 0.05
C ALA A 25 4.09 -24.81 -0.14
N ALA A 26 2.81 -25.10 0.11
CA ALA A 26 2.28 -26.47 0.01
C ALA A 26 2.09 -26.94 -1.45
N GLY A 27 2.07 -26.03 -2.42
CA GLY A 27 1.89 -26.32 -3.85
C GLY A 27 3.12 -26.82 -4.59
N HIS A 28 4.28 -26.99 -3.94
CA HIS A 28 5.54 -27.37 -4.59
C HIS A 28 6.32 -28.48 -3.87
N ARG A 29 5.65 -29.38 -3.13
CA ARG A 29 6.32 -30.61 -2.65
C ARG A 29 6.47 -31.62 -3.79
N ARG A 30 7.63 -31.63 -4.45
CA ARG A 30 8.21 -32.90 -4.89
C ARG A 30 9.02 -33.47 -3.72
N LYS A 31 8.75 -34.74 -3.44
CA LYS A 31 9.49 -35.62 -2.52
C LYS A 31 10.98 -35.49 -2.83
N ASP A 32 11.77 -35.20 -1.80
CA ASP A 32 12.90 -36.04 -1.42
C ASP A 32 13.12 -35.85 0.09
N GLY A 33 13.21 -36.96 0.80
CA GLY A 33 13.52 -37.00 2.22
C GLY A 33 15.02 -37.16 2.41
N ASP A 34 15.55 -36.54 3.47
CA ASP A 34 16.32 -37.30 4.46
C ASP A 34 16.56 -36.49 5.74
N ASP A 35 16.87 -37.26 6.77
CA ASP A 35 16.80 -36.99 8.20
C ASP A 35 17.88 -36.04 8.78
N LEU A 36 17.43 -35.32 9.82
CA LEU A 36 18.12 -34.85 11.05
C LEU A 36 19.66 -34.81 11.13
N THR A 37 20.21 -33.67 11.56
CA THR A 37 20.98 -33.58 12.82
C THR A 37 21.05 -32.13 13.32
N ALA A 38 20.73 -31.97 14.62
CA ALA A 38 20.88 -30.72 15.35
C ALA A 38 22.33 -30.54 15.78
N GLY A 39 23.00 -29.50 15.27
CA GLY A 39 24.29 -29.04 15.74
C GLY A 39 24.15 -27.68 16.42
N ALA A 40 24.29 -27.65 17.74
CA ALA A 40 24.55 -26.41 18.48
C ALA A 40 25.95 -25.91 18.10
N GLY A 41 26.01 -24.84 17.31
CA GLY A 41 27.24 -24.18 16.89
C GLY A 41 27.17 -22.69 17.21
N ASN A 42 28.24 -22.18 17.82
CA ASN A 42 28.51 -20.78 18.19
C ASN A 42 27.74 -19.73 17.37
N GLY A 43 27.09 -18.81 18.09
CA GLY A 43 26.42 -17.64 17.53
C GLY A 43 27.40 -16.74 16.79
N ASP A 44 27.57 -17.03 15.51
CA ASP A 44 28.12 -16.14 14.51
C ASP A 44 27.27 -14.87 14.54
N VAL A 45 27.87 -13.73 14.89
CA VAL A 45 27.22 -12.42 14.77
C VAL A 45 27.09 -12.13 13.29
N LEU A 46 26.14 -12.80 12.64
CA LEU A 46 25.87 -12.63 11.22
C LEU A 46 25.42 -11.19 11.03
N GLU A 47 26.26 -10.36 10.40
CA GLU A 47 25.93 -8.98 10.06
C GLU A 47 24.57 -8.94 9.36
N LYS A 48 23.59 -8.36 10.04
CA LYS A 48 22.22 -8.19 9.55
C LYS A 48 22.14 -6.96 8.63
N LEU A 49 23.07 -6.83 7.69
CA LEU A 49 23.09 -5.72 6.76
C LEU A 49 22.13 -5.99 5.59
N VAL A 50 21.26 -5.03 5.31
CA VAL A 50 20.34 -5.05 4.15
C VAL A 50 20.33 -3.71 3.46
N CYS A 51 19.96 -3.72 2.19
CA CYS A 51 19.95 -2.54 1.34
C CYS A 51 18.50 -2.15 1.01
N VAL A 52 18.17 -0.86 1.07
CA VAL A 52 16.86 -0.32 0.63
C VAL A 52 17.12 0.73 -0.46
N THR A 53 16.67 0.44 -1.68
CA THR A 53 16.76 1.43 -2.76
C THR A 53 15.65 2.46 -2.63
N SER A 54 15.90 3.71 -3.03
CA SER A 54 14.91 4.79 -2.92
C SER A 54 14.40 4.92 -1.48
N GLY A 55 15.31 4.79 -0.50
CA GLY A 55 14.95 4.83 0.94
C GLY A 55 14.40 6.18 1.40
N VAL A 56 14.51 7.23 0.57
CA VAL A 56 13.89 8.54 0.76
C VAL A 56 12.41 8.58 0.40
N SER A 57 11.91 7.57 -0.31
CA SER A 57 10.50 7.49 -0.70
C SER A 57 9.61 7.23 0.51
N TYR A 58 8.32 7.56 0.36
CA TYR A 58 7.30 7.35 1.39
C TYR A 58 7.27 5.91 1.94
N LEU A 59 7.40 4.90 1.07
CA LEU A 59 7.51 3.51 1.47
C LEU A 59 8.91 3.11 1.90
N GLY A 60 9.94 3.62 1.23
CA GLY A 60 11.35 3.35 1.54
C GLY A 60 11.66 3.63 3.01
N ILE A 61 11.31 4.82 3.50
CA ILE A 61 11.59 5.22 4.89
C ILE A 61 10.85 4.36 5.90
N ALA A 62 9.60 3.99 5.61
CA ALA A 62 8.81 3.13 6.47
C ALA A 62 9.43 1.72 6.56
N ILE A 63 9.94 1.18 5.45
CA ILE A 63 10.67 -0.10 5.43
C ILE A 63 11.96 0.00 6.24
N VAL A 64 12.75 1.07 6.06
CA VAL A 64 13.98 1.29 6.83
C VAL A 64 13.68 1.29 8.34
N ASN A 65 12.65 2.03 8.78
CA ASN A 65 12.25 2.09 10.18
C ASN A 65 11.84 0.71 10.73
N GLN A 66 11.08 -0.09 9.94
CA GLN A 66 10.71 -1.45 10.35
C GLN A 66 11.92 -2.40 10.44
N LEU A 67 12.87 -2.29 9.50
CA LEU A 67 14.11 -3.07 9.52
C LEU A 67 14.97 -2.78 10.76
N LEU A 68 15.10 -1.50 11.12
CA LEU A 68 15.85 -1.09 12.32
C LEU A 68 15.22 -1.65 13.61
N VAL A 69 13.88 -1.64 13.71
CA VAL A 69 13.17 -2.25 14.84
C VAL A 69 13.43 -3.76 14.94
N HIS A 70 13.63 -4.43 13.81
CA HIS A 70 13.99 -5.86 13.74
C HIS A 70 15.50 -6.13 13.94
N GLY A 71 16.28 -5.07 14.23
CA GLY A 71 17.71 -5.15 14.53
C GLY A 71 18.59 -5.35 13.31
N TYR A 72 18.13 -4.95 12.12
CA TYR A 72 18.96 -4.89 10.92
C TYR A 72 19.79 -3.61 10.90
N SER A 73 20.98 -3.69 10.30
CA SER A 73 21.67 -2.52 9.79
C SER A 73 21.20 -2.27 8.36
N VAL A 74 20.99 -1.01 7.99
CA VAL A 74 20.33 -0.64 6.75
C VAL A 74 21.21 0.31 5.95
N ARG A 75 21.53 -0.10 4.72
CA ARG A 75 22.14 0.76 3.72
C ARG A 75 21.06 1.37 2.85
N ILE A 76 20.95 2.69 2.87
CA ILE A 76 19.99 3.46 2.08
C ILE A 76 20.67 3.90 0.79
N ILE A 77 20.10 3.49 -0.34
CA ILE A 77 20.61 3.91 -1.64
C ILE A 77 19.87 5.16 -2.11
N VAL A 78 20.66 6.18 -2.43
CA VAL A 78 20.23 7.48 -2.97
C VAL A 78 20.85 7.70 -4.35
N ASP A 79 20.15 8.41 -5.22
CA ASP A 79 20.58 8.61 -6.62
C ASP A 79 21.33 9.93 -6.83
N ASN A 80 21.06 10.93 -5.98
CA ASN A 80 21.60 12.28 -6.10
C ASN A 80 21.73 12.99 -4.73
N GLU A 81 22.37 14.16 -4.72
CA GLU A 81 22.56 14.99 -3.51
C GLU A 81 21.25 15.54 -2.93
N GLU A 82 20.21 15.72 -3.75
CA GLU A 82 18.90 16.19 -3.26
C GLU A 82 18.25 15.13 -2.35
N ASP A 83 18.41 13.86 -2.69
CA ASP A 83 17.96 12.74 -1.84
C ASP A 83 18.75 12.67 -0.53
N VAL A 84 20.05 13.00 -0.54
CA VAL A 84 20.87 13.09 0.67
C VAL A 84 20.36 14.20 1.58
N GLU A 85 20.07 15.38 1.02
CA GLU A 85 19.56 16.51 1.80
C GLU A 85 18.17 16.22 2.36
N LYS A 86 17.29 15.56 1.59
CA LYS A 86 16.01 15.08 2.10
C LYS A 86 16.20 14.18 3.31
N LEU A 87 17.13 13.22 3.30
CA LEU A 87 17.39 12.38 4.48
C LEU A 87 17.84 13.19 5.70
N ARG A 88 18.64 14.23 5.51
CA ARG A 88 19.06 15.12 6.60
C ARG A 88 17.88 15.90 7.18
N GLU A 89 16.99 16.42 6.33
CA GLU A 89 15.76 17.06 6.78
C GLU A 89 14.87 16.11 7.59
N MET A 90 14.75 14.85 7.15
CA MET A 90 14.02 13.80 7.88
C MET A 90 14.63 13.47 9.24
N GLU A 91 15.96 13.59 9.36
CA GLU A 91 16.63 13.43 10.65
C GLU A 91 16.32 14.59 11.59
N ILE A 92 16.37 15.82 11.08
CA ILE A 92 16.09 17.03 11.86
C ILE A 92 14.63 17.04 12.34
N SER A 93 13.68 16.58 11.52
CA SER A 93 12.27 16.48 11.91
C SER A 93 11.98 15.34 12.90
N GLY A 94 12.94 14.45 13.15
CA GLY A 94 12.80 13.30 14.04
C GLY A 94 12.02 12.13 13.43
N GLU A 95 11.68 12.20 12.15
CA GLU A 95 11.01 11.13 11.39
C GLU A 95 11.95 9.95 11.10
N MET A 96 13.25 10.24 11.09
CA MET A 96 14.33 9.27 10.99
C MET A 96 15.39 9.58 12.05
N ARG A 97 16.02 8.57 12.64
CA ARG A 97 17.18 8.78 13.53
C ARG A 97 18.44 8.29 12.80
N LEU A 98 19.11 9.15 12.03
CA LEU A 98 20.36 8.77 11.34
C LEU A 98 21.56 8.67 12.28
N THR A 99 21.51 9.27 13.48
CA THR A 99 22.49 9.05 14.57
C THR A 99 22.62 7.60 15.08
N ASN A 100 21.83 6.66 14.56
CA ASN A 100 22.03 5.23 14.82
C ASN A 100 23.22 4.71 14.02
N SER A 101 24.18 4.04 14.67
CA SER A 101 25.32 3.36 14.04
C SER A 101 24.95 2.28 13.01
N ASN A 102 23.65 2.02 12.83
CA ASN A 102 23.10 0.94 12.02
C ASN A 102 22.53 1.47 10.69
N ILE A 103 22.74 2.73 10.33
CA ILE A 103 22.31 3.29 9.05
C ILE A 103 23.54 3.78 8.27
N GLU A 104 23.63 3.38 7.02
CA GLU A 104 24.64 3.85 6.06
C GLU A 104 23.94 4.45 4.84
N ILE A 105 24.39 5.60 4.35
CA ILE A 105 23.86 6.21 3.12
C ILE A 105 24.89 6.01 2.02
N VAL A 106 24.48 5.40 0.91
CA VAL A 106 25.35 5.12 -0.24
C VAL A 106 24.72 5.66 -1.51
N MET A 107 25.51 6.41 -2.28
CA MET A 107 25.08 6.92 -3.58
C MET A 107 25.30 5.85 -4.64
N ALA A 108 24.25 5.49 -5.37
CA ALA A 108 24.36 4.57 -6.50
C ALA A 108 23.28 4.84 -7.54
N LYS A 109 23.66 4.75 -8.81
CA LYS A 109 22.74 4.99 -9.92
C LYS A 109 21.96 3.73 -10.28
N LEU A 110 20.63 3.82 -10.27
CA LEU A 110 19.76 2.69 -10.62
C LEU A 110 19.94 2.20 -12.07
N THR A 111 20.53 3.02 -12.93
CA THR A 111 20.82 2.69 -14.33
C THR A 111 22.15 1.96 -14.55
N GLU A 112 23.00 1.85 -13.53
CA GLU A 112 24.36 1.29 -13.64
C GLU A 112 24.55 0.08 -12.71
N ILE A 113 24.67 -1.12 -13.30
CA ILE A 113 24.72 -2.39 -12.55
C ILE A 113 25.94 -2.46 -11.61
N GLU A 114 27.12 -2.00 -12.06
CA GLU A 114 28.34 -2.03 -11.26
C GLU A 114 28.24 -1.11 -10.03
N SER A 115 27.66 0.09 -10.20
CA SER A 115 27.39 1.01 -9.10
C SER A 115 26.48 0.37 -8.05
N LEU A 116 25.42 -0.31 -8.48
CA LEU A 116 24.52 -1.04 -7.59
C LEU A 116 25.19 -2.25 -6.92
N ALA A 117 25.98 -3.02 -7.67
CA ALA A 117 26.65 -4.20 -7.15
C ALA A 117 27.64 -3.84 -6.03
N ASN A 118 28.40 -2.75 -6.20
CA ASN A 118 29.28 -2.19 -5.18
C ASN A 118 28.47 -1.71 -3.96
N ALA A 119 27.34 -1.04 -4.19
CA ALA A 119 26.47 -0.59 -3.12
C ALA A 119 25.79 -1.75 -2.37
N PHE A 120 25.61 -2.91 -3.01
CA PHE A 120 25.00 -4.10 -2.41
C PHE A 120 26.00 -5.02 -1.71
N ASP A 121 27.31 -4.77 -1.84
CA ASP A 121 28.33 -5.63 -1.26
C ASP A 121 28.18 -5.74 0.27
N GLY A 122 28.22 -6.97 0.78
CA GLY A 122 27.95 -7.28 2.19
C GLY A 122 26.46 -7.32 2.59
N CYS A 123 25.53 -6.79 1.77
CA CYS A 123 24.09 -6.89 2.07
C CYS A 123 23.59 -8.34 1.90
N LEU A 124 22.83 -8.83 2.88
CA LEU A 124 22.14 -10.13 2.83
C LEU A 124 20.97 -10.14 1.83
N GLY A 125 20.43 -8.96 1.57
CA GLY A 125 19.29 -8.79 0.69
C GLY A 125 18.95 -7.33 0.40
N VAL A 126 18.13 -7.16 -0.62
CA VAL A 126 17.78 -5.87 -1.20
C VAL A 126 16.27 -5.69 -1.19
N PHE A 127 15.81 -4.53 -0.75
CA PHE A 127 14.44 -4.07 -0.87
C PHE A 127 14.38 -3.02 -1.98
N HIS A 128 13.77 -3.37 -3.11
CA HIS A 128 13.55 -2.44 -4.21
C HIS A 128 12.14 -1.88 -4.18
N THR A 129 11.97 -0.63 -3.75
CA THR A 129 10.64 0.00 -3.64
C THR A 129 10.12 0.62 -4.93
N ALA A 130 10.99 0.78 -5.92
CA ALA A 130 10.67 1.25 -7.27
C ALA A 130 9.74 2.50 -7.26
N ALA A 131 10.24 3.62 -6.74
CA ALA A 131 9.46 4.83 -6.54
C ALA A 131 9.92 5.94 -7.50
N PHE A 132 9.59 5.82 -8.78
CA PHE A 132 9.84 6.89 -9.76
C PHE A 132 8.72 7.93 -9.73
N ILE A 133 9.08 9.21 -9.71
CA ILE A 133 8.16 10.35 -9.66
C ILE A 133 8.49 11.30 -10.82
N ASP A 134 7.47 11.78 -11.54
CA ASP A 134 7.62 12.90 -12.49
C ASP A 134 7.66 14.25 -11.75
N PRO A 135 8.76 15.01 -11.85
CA PRO A 135 8.84 16.33 -11.24
C PRO A 135 7.95 17.40 -11.92
N ALA A 136 7.41 17.15 -13.13
CA ALA A 136 6.75 18.19 -13.95
C ALA A 136 5.24 18.00 -14.24
N GLY A 137 4.58 16.92 -13.80
CA GLY A 137 3.29 16.51 -14.37
C GLY A 137 2.05 16.51 -13.45
N LEU A 138 0.92 17.04 -13.93
CA LEU A 138 -0.42 16.94 -13.31
C LEU A 138 -0.95 15.50 -13.11
N SER A 139 -0.42 14.51 -13.83
CA SER A 139 -0.72 13.07 -13.62
C SER A 139 0.48 12.22 -13.17
N GLY A 140 1.68 12.82 -13.13
CA GLY A 140 2.82 12.26 -12.42
C GLY A 140 3.59 11.07 -13.03
N TYR A 141 3.17 10.46 -14.15
CA TYR A 141 3.87 9.29 -14.71
C TYR A 141 3.74 9.15 -16.24
N SER A 142 4.86 9.22 -16.95
CA SER A 142 4.94 9.21 -18.42
C SER A 142 5.29 7.83 -19.00
N LYS A 143 5.17 7.67 -20.33
CA LYS A 143 5.65 6.47 -21.03
C LYS A 143 7.16 6.28 -20.85
N ALA A 144 7.95 7.35 -20.88
CA ALA A 144 9.40 7.27 -20.68
C ALA A 144 9.75 6.77 -19.27
N MET A 145 9.01 7.22 -18.25
CA MET A 145 9.17 6.75 -16.88
C MET A 145 8.83 5.27 -16.74
N ALA A 146 7.80 4.80 -17.45
CA ALA A 146 7.50 3.37 -17.49
C ALA A 146 8.70 2.55 -17.97
N GLU A 147 9.43 3.02 -19.00
CA GLU A 147 10.64 2.32 -19.49
C GLU A 147 11.81 2.41 -18.49
N ILE A 148 12.00 3.57 -17.83
CA ILE A 148 13.03 3.74 -16.79
C ILE A 148 12.77 2.78 -15.62
N GLU A 149 11.52 2.61 -15.19
CA GLU A 149 11.12 1.68 -14.14
C GLU A 149 11.50 0.23 -14.47
N VAL A 150 11.30 -0.19 -15.73
CA VAL A 150 11.72 -1.53 -16.19
C VAL A 150 13.23 -1.67 -16.10
N ILE A 151 13.98 -0.69 -16.63
CA ILE A 151 15.44 -0.72 -16.63
C ILE A 151 15.98 -0.78 -15.20
N ALA A 152 15.47 0.07 -14.30
CA ALA A 152 15.91 0.10 -12.91
C ALA A 152 15.62 -1.20 -12.17
N SER A 153 14.39 -1.73 -12.29
CA SER A 153 14.03 -3.00 -11.64
C SER A 153 14.87 -4.16 -12.16
N ARG A 154 15.08 -4.20 -13.49
CA ARG A 154 15.96 -5.18 -14.14
C ARG A 154 17.40 -5.08 -13.61
N ASN A 155 17.96 -3.87 -13.56
CA ASN A 155 19.32 -3.64 -13.12
C ASN A 155 19.52 -3.96 -11.65
N VAL A 156 18.56 -3.64 -10.78
CA VAL A 156 18.63 -3.98 -9.36
C VAL A 156 18.65 -5.49 -9.16
N VAL A 157 17.80 -6.26 -9.85
CA VAL A 157 17.83 -7.72 -9.74
C VAL A 157 19.10 -8.31 -10.37
N MET A 158 19.60 -7.74 -11.47
CA MET A 158 20.89 -8.14 -12.04
C MET A 158 22.04 -7.90 -11.07
N ALA A 159 22.09 -6.72 -10.44
CA ALA A 159 23.08 -6.38 -9.43
C ALA A 159 23.00 -7.35 -8.24
N CYS A 160 21.79 -7.69 -7.77
CA CYS A 160 21.61 -8.75 -6.77
C CYS A 160 22.22 -10.10 -7.20
N GLY A 161 22.11 -10.44 -8.50
CA GLY A 161 22.61 -11.70 -9.04
C GLY A 161 24.13 -11.78 -9.19
N VAL A 162 24.78 -10.64 -9.40
CA VAL A 162 26.25 -10.57 -9.52
C VAL A 162 26.95 -10.30 -8.18
N THR A 163 26.23 -9.81 -7.16
CA THR A 163 26.77 -9.56 -5.82
C THR A 163 26.70 -10.83 -4.95
N PRO A 164 27.82 -11.47 -4.57
CA PRO A 164 27.81 -12.79 -3.92
C PRO A 164 27.12 -12.86 -2.56
N SER A 165 27.08 -11.75 -1.80
CA SER A 165 26.43 -11.68 -0.49
C SER A 165 24.90 -11.66 -0.58
N VAL A 166 24.35 -11.20 -1.69
CA VAL A 166 22.90 -11.00 -1.86
C VAL A 166 22.26 -12.30 -2.32
N ARG A 167 21.30 -12.80 -1.53
CA ARG A 167 20.52 -14.00 -1.91
C ARG A 167 19.04 -13.76 -2.11
N HIS A 168 18.54 -12.64 -1.60
CA HIS A 168 17.11 -12.35 -1.53
C HIS A 168 16.85 -10.92 -2.00
N CYS A 169 15.89 -10.77 -2.91
CA CYS A 169 15.39 -9.47 -3.33
C CYS A 169 13.88 -9.39 -3.08
N VAL A 170 13.44 -8.33 -2.40
CA VAL A 170 12.02 -8.00 -2.23
C VAL A 170 11.71 -6.79 -3.10
N LEU A 171 10.84 -6.98 -4.08
CA LEU A 171 10.43 -5.95 -5.02
C LEU A 171 9.02 -5.46 -4.69
N THR A 172 8.86 -4.15 -4.55
CA THR A 172 7.55 -3.51 -4.49
C THR A 172 7.01 -3.29 -5.89
N SER A 173 6.03 -4.11 -6.26
CA SER A 173 5.23 -3.98 -7.48
C SER A 173 3.98 -3.12 -7.20
N SER A 174 2.83 -3.47 -7.78
CA SER A 174 1.56 -2.77 -7.60
C SER A 174 0.39 -3.71 -7.88
N LEU A 175 -0.76 -3.52 -7.23
CA LEU A 175 -1.98 -4.27 -7.55
C LEU A 175 -2.45 -4.01 -9.00
N LEU A 176 -2.05 -2.87 -9.59
CA LEU A 176 -2.32 -2.55 -10.99
C LEU A 176 -1.70 -3.55 -11.97
N THR A 177 -0.74 -4.38 -11.54
CA THR A 177 -0.21 -5.48 -12.36
C THR A 177 -1.17 -6.66 -12.46
N CYS A 178 -2.30 -6.65 -11.76
CA CYS A 178 -3.27 -7.74 -11.73
C CYS A 178 -4.67 -7.32 -12.21
N ILE A 179 -4.99 -6.02 -12.19
CA ILE A 179 -6.36 -5.48 -12.35
C ILE A 179 -6.80 -5.31 -13.81
N TRP A 180 -5.90 -4.90 -14.69
CA TRP A 180 -6.26 -4.42 -16.04
C TRP A 180 -6.28 -5.56 -17.05
N GLN A 181 -7.32 -6.39 -16.99
CA GLN A 181 -7.54 -7.53 -17.88
C GLN A 181 -8.59 -7.20 -18.95
N ASP A 182 -8.45 -7.80 -20.14
CA ASP A 182 -9.47 -7.73 -21.19
C ASP A 182 -10.66 -8.64 -20.85
N ASN A 183 -11.64 -8.07 -20.13
CA ASN A 183 -12.86 -8.74 -19.70
C ASN A 183 -13.86 -9.02 -20.84
N SER A 184 -13.49 -8.82 -22.11
CA SER A 184 -14.33 -9.18 -23.26
C SER A 184 -14.60 -10.70 -23.37
N ARG A 185 -13.98 -11.53 -22.53
CA ARG A 185 -14.04 -13.00 -22.63
C ARG A 185 -14.87 -13.74 -21.59
N ASP A 186 -15.14 -13.21 -20.39
CA ASP A 186 -15.92 -13.94 -19.38
C ASP A 186 -16.72 -13.00 -18.45
N GLY A 187 -18.03 -13.26 -18.36
CA GLY A 187 -19.05 -12.37 -17.76
C GLY A 187 -19.16 -12.38 -16.23
N LEU A 188 -18.08 -12.58 -15.49
CA LEU A 188 -18.04 -12.42 -14.02
C LEU A 188 -16.69 -11.82 -13.59
N PRO A 189 -16.64 -10.89 -12.62
CA PRO A 189 -15.38 -10.39 -12.09
C PRO A 189 -14.60 -11.56 -11.47
N SER A 190 -13.45 -11.90 -12.06
CA SER A 190 -12.56 -12.90 -11.49
C SER A 190 -11.99 -12.38 -10.16
N LEU A 191 -11.87 -13.26 -9.17
CA LEU A 191 -11.22 -12.92 -7.90
C LEU A 191 -9.76 -12.54 -8.21
N ILE A 192 -9.39 -11.28 -8.01
CA ILE A 192 -8.01 -10.83 -8.20
C ILE A 192 -7.12 -11.42 -7.12
N ASP A 193 -6.21 -12.31 -7.51
CA ASP A 193 -5.20 -12.89 -6.63
C ASP A 193 -3.79 -12.77 -7.22
N HIS A 194 -2.82 -13.41 -6.56
CA HIS A 194 -1.42 -13.39 -6.91
C HIS A 194 -1.09 -14.04 -8.27
N SER A 195 -1.99 -14.85 -8.83
CA SER A 195 -1.84 -15.48 -10.15
C SER A 195 -2.28 -14.57 -11.31
N CYS A 196 -3.08 -13.54 -11.02
CA CYS A 196 -3.58 -12.60 -12.01
C CYS A 196 -2.49 -11.70 -12.59
N TRP A 197 -2.58 -11.41 -13.89
CA TRP A 197 -1.72 -10.45 -14.57
C TRP A 197 -2.56 -9.54 -15.47
N SER A 198 -2.25 -8.25 -15.44
CA SER A 198 -2.82 -7.25 -16.33
C SER A 198 -2.31 -7.45 -17.76
N ASP A 199 -3.15 -7.10 -18.72
CA ASP A 199 -2.83 -7.12 -20.14
C ASP A 199 -2.09 -5.84 -20.55
N GLU A 200 -0.91 -6.00 -21.14
CA GLU A 200 -0.12 -4.86 -21.62
C GLU A 200 -0.86 -4.06 -22.69
N SER A 201 -1.63 -4.74 -23.56
CA SER A 201 -2.44 -4.11 -24.60
C SER A 201 -3.52 -3.19 -24.00
N VAL A 202 -4.19 -3.62 -22.93
CA VAL A 202 -5.18 -2.80 -22.21
C VAL A 202 -4.52 -1.56 -21.62
N CYS A 203 -3.40 -1.75 -20.90
CA CYS A 203 -2.63 -0.65 -20.32
C CYS A 203 -2.13 0.34 -21.39
N LEU A 204 -1.64 -0.16 -22.53
CA LEU A 204 -1.17 0.66 -23.66
C LEU A 204 -2.31 1.47 -24.30
N ASN A 205 -3.40 0.80 -24.67
CA ASN A 205 -4.53 1.41 -25.37
C ASN A 205 -5.18 2.52 -24.52
N ARG A 206 -5.24 2.30 -23.20
CA ARG A 206 -5.81 3.25 -22.23
C ARG A 206 -4.80 4.23 -21.66
N LYS A 207 -3.54 4.18 -22.11
CA LYS A 207 -2.45 5.07 -21.65
C LYS A 207 -2.23 5.01 -20.14
N LEU A 208 -2.40 3.84 -19.54
CA LEU A 208 -2.18 3.57 -18.11
C LEU A 208 -0.68 3.32 -17.84
N TRP A 209 0.14 4.35 -18.07
CA TRP A 209 1.60 4.22 -18.10
C TRP A 209 2.20 3.71 -16.78
N TYR A 210 1.63 4.11 -15.64
CA TYR A 210 2.08 3.62 -14.33
C TYR A 210 1.82 2.13 -14.15
N ALA A 211 0.60 1.67 -14.49
CA ALA A 211 0.26 0.25 -14.49
C ALA A 211 1.16 -0.54 -15.44
N LEU A 212 1.41 -0.01 -16.65
CA LEU A 212 2.27 -0.63 -17.65
C LEU A 212 3.73 -0.74 -17.17
N GLY A 213 4.27 0.33 -16.59
CA GLY A 213 5.63 0.37 -16.04
C GLY A 213 5.81 -0.68 -14.96
N LYS A 214 4.93 -0.69 -13.95
CA LYS A 214 4.93 -1.70 -12.87
C LYS A 214 4.80 -3.12 -13.40
N LEU A 215 3.91 -3.35 -14.36
CA LEU A 215 3.68 -4.66 -14.97
C LEU A 215 4.94 -5.19 -15.68
N ARG A 216 5.55 -4.36 -16.53
CA ARG A 216 6.75 -4.74 -17.28
C ARG A 216 7.98 -4.88 -16.38
N ALA A 217 8.10 -4.00 -15.40
CA ALA A 217 9.18 -4.04 -14.42
C ALA A 217 9.13 -5.33 -13.60
N GLU A 218 7.94 -5.72 -13.13
CA GLU A 218 7.77 -6.98 -12.39
C GLU A 218 8.08 -8.19 -13.26
N LYS A 219 7.59 -8.24 -14.51
CA LYS A 219 7.92 -9.33 -15.45
C LYS A 219 9.42 -9.44 -15.71
N SER A 220 10.07 -8.32 -16.03
CA SER A 220 11.51 -8.28 -16.31
C SER A 220 12.35 -8.69 -15.09
N ALA A 221 11.94 -8.25 -13.89
CA ALA A 221 12.58 -8.66 -12.65
C ALA A 221 12.49 -10.19 -12.43
N TRP A 222 11.32 -10.81 -12.68
CA TRP A 222 11.16 -12.26 -12.58
C TRP A 222 11.99 -13.03 -13.60
N GLU A 223 12.06 -12.54 -14.84
CA GLU A 223 12.91 -13.14 -15.88
C GLU A 223 14.39 -13.15 -15.45
N VAL A 224 14.91 -12.01 -15.02
CA VAL A 224 16.30 -11.89 -14.56
C VAL A 224 16.56 -12.70 -13.29
N ALA A 225 15.63 -12.71 -12.33
CA ALA A 225 15.78 -13.49 -11.10
C ALA A 225 15.91 -14.99 -11.41
N LYS A 226 15.15 -15.48 -12.39
CA LYS A 226 15.22 -16.87 -12.85
C LYS A 226 16.58 -17.20 -13.49
N GLU A 227 17.13 -16.28 -14.27
CA GLU A 227 18.44 -16.45 -14.94
C GLU A 227 19.62 -16.36 -13.96
N SER A 228 19.55 -15.44 -13.01
CA SER A 228 20.62 -15.17 -12.04
C SER A 228 20.59 -16.06 -10.79
N GLY A 229 19.48 -16.76 -10.55
CA GLY A 229 19.29 -17.58 -9.35
C GLY A 229 18.97 -16.78 -8.08
N VAL A 230 18.75 -15.48 -8.19
CA VAL A 230 18.31 -14.63 -7.06
C VAL A 230 16.91 -15.06 -6.63
N LYS A 231 16.72 -15.29 -5.33
CA LYS A 231 15.39 -15.54 -4.79
C LYS A 231 14.62 -14.22 -4.74
N LEU A 232 13.65 -14.06 -5.63
CA LEU A 232 12.79 -12.87 -5.71
C LEU A 232 11.46 -13.12 -5.00
N ALA A 233 10.98 -12.09 -4.29
CA ALA A 233 9.61 -11.98 -3.83
C ALA A 233 9.05 -10.62 -4.27
N THR A 234 7.81 -10.59 -4.75
CA THR A 234 7.15 -9.34 -5.14
C THR A 234 5.96 -9.08 -4.25
N ILE A 235 5.78 -7.83 -3.83
CA ILE A 235 4.61 -7.40 -3.06
C ILE A 235 3.84 -6.40 -3.95
N CYS A 236 2.56 -6.69 -4.19
CA CYS A 236 1.68 -5.91 -5.05
C CYS A 236 0.68 -5.12 -4.18
N PRO A 237 1.04 -3.94 -3.66
CA PRO A 237 0.15 -3.11 -2.86
C PRO A 237 -0.93 -2.42 -3.69
N GLY A 238 -2.07 -2.15 -3.04
CA GLY A 238 -3.02 -1.15 -3.53
C GLY A 238 -2.48 0.27 -3.34
N LEU A 239 -3.38 1.26 -3.33
CA LEU A 239 -3.00 2.63 -3.03
C LEU A 239 -2.45 2.73 -1.60
N ILE A 240 -1.19 3.11 -1.46
CA ILE A 240 -0.51 3.22 -0.17
C ILE A 240 -0.99 4.50 0.52
N THR A 241 -1.49 4.40 1.75
CA THR A 241 -1.97 5.53 2.57
C THR A 241 -1.30 5.52 3.95
N GLY A 242 -1.33 6.61 4.70
CA GLY A 242 -0.73 6.67 6.05
C GLY A 242 -0.40 8.10 6.51
N PRO A 243 0.30 8.25 7.65
CA PRO A 243 0.80 9.54 8.14
C PRO A 243 1.69 10.21 7.09
N ASP A 244 1.64 11.54 6.96
CA ASP A 244 2.49 12.32 6.02
C ASP A 244 2.33 11.99 4.52
N PHE A 245 1.31 11.19 4.17
CA PHE A 245 0.99 10.82 2.80
C PHE A 245 0.87 12.01 1.85
N TYR A 246 0.24 13.10 2.29
CA TYR A 246 0.09 14.33 1.48
C TYR A 246 1.43 15.01 1.18
N HIS A 247 2.33 15.06 2.17
CA HIS A 247 3.61 15.74 2.05
C HIS A 247 4.64 14.91 1.28
N ARG A 248 4.56 13.58 1.36
CA ARG A 248 5.61 12.66 0.87
C ARG A 248 5.22 11.82 -0.34
N ASN A 249 3.93 11.73 -0.70
CA ASN A 249 3.47 10.85 -1.77
C ASN A 249 2.44 11.42 -2.76
N PRO A 250 2.47 12.72 -3.14
CA PRO A 250 1.42 13.27 -4.00
C PRO A 250 1.41 12.65 -5.39
N THR A 251 2.57 12.37 -6.00
CA THR A 251 2.66 12.08 -7.43
C THR A 251 2.40 10.60 -7.79
N SER A 252 2.93 9.64 -7.01
CA SER A 252 2.70 8.20 -7.28
C SER A 252 1.25 7.80 -7.00
N THR A 253 0.59 8.50 -6.07
CA THR A 253 -0.85 8.41 -5.77
C THR A 253 -1.69 8.79 -6.98
N ILE A 254 -1.43 9.95 -7.59
CA ILE A 254 -2.18 10.42 -8.75
C ILE A 254 -2.02 9.45 -9.92
N ALA A 255 -0.80 8.92 -10.11
CA ALA A 255 -0.50 7.94 -11.12
C ALA A 255 -1.25 6.61 -10.90
N TYR A 256 -1.35 6.14 -9.64
CA TYR A 256 -2.13 4.95 -9.29
C TYR A 256 -3.63 5.15 -9.54
N LEU A 257 -4.15 6.34 -9.24
CA LEU A 257 -5.55 6.69 -9.43
C LEU A 257 -5.94 6.92 -10.91
N LYS A 258 -5.00 6.76 -11.85
CA LYS A 258 -5.33 6.80 -13.27
C LYS A 258 -6.14 5.55 -13.64
N GLY A 259 -7.38 5.76 -14.07
CA GLY A 259 -8.36 4.68 -14.27
C GLY A 259 -9.19 4.38 -13.02
N VAL A 260 -9.09 5.21 -11.96
CA VAL A 260 -9.84 5.01 -10.72
C VAL A 260 -11.34 4.90 -10.94
N GLN A 261 -11.94 5.64 -11.89
CA GLN A 261 -13.38 5.57 -12.15
C GLN A 261 -13.83 4.14 -12.51
N GLU A 262 -13.02 3.41 -13.28
CA GLU A 262 -13.31 2.03 -13.66
C GLU A 262 -13.01 1.06 -12.52
N MET A 263 -11.83 1.22 -11.90
CA MET A 263 -11.50 0.44 -10.70
C MET A 263 -12.57 0.60 -9.62
N TYR A 264 -13.16 1.78 -9.53
CA TYR A 264 -14.22 2.10 -8.60
C TYR A 264 -15.55 1.46 -9.01
N ALA A 265 -15.93 1.58 -10.29
CA ALA A 265 -17.13 0.93 -10.83
C ALA A 265 -17.11 -0.60 -10.65
N ASP A 266 -15.92 -1.21 -10.69
CA ASP A 266 -15.72 -2.65 -10.55
C ASP A 266 -15.42 -3.10 -9.10
N GLY A 267 -15.35 -2.16 -8.13
CA GLY A 267 -15.05 -2.47 -6.73
C GLY A 267 -13.60 -2.97 -6.47
N LEU A 268 -12.66 -2.56 -7.32
CA LEU A 268 -11.25 -2.97 -7.35
C LEU A 268 -10.27 -1.97 -6.72
N LEU A 269 -10.74 -0.80 -6.26
CA LEU A 269 -9.88 0.20 -5.62
C LEU A 269 -9.47 -0.25 -4.20
N ALA A 270 -8.32 -0.91 -4.09
CA ALA A 270 -7.72 -1.29 -2.81
C ALA A 270 -6.80 -0.19 -2.27
N THR A 271 -6.77 -0.04 -0.94
CA THR A 271 -5.80 0.78 -0.22
C THR A 271 -5.03 -0.07 0.80
N VAL A 272 -3.84 0.37 1.20
CA VAL A 272 -3.05 -0.28 2.25
C VAL A 272 -2.37 0.77 3.13
N ASP A 273 -2.36 0.54 4.44
CA ASP A 273 -1.61 1.40 5.37
C ASP A 273 -0.10 1.17 5.20
N ILE A 274 0.67 2.27 5.22
CA ILE A 274 2.10 2.28 4.97
C ILE A 274 2.90 1.45 5.97
N ASN A 275 2.54 1.50 7.26
CA ASN A 275 3.26 0.78 8.29
C ASN A 275 2.97 -0.72 8.19
N ARG A 276 1.72 -1.09 7.87
CA ARG A 276 1.36 -2.48 7.57
C ARG A 276 2.11 -3.00 6.35
N LEU A 277 2.19 -2.21 5.28
CA LEU A 277 2.92 -2.57 4.08
C LEU A 277 4.42 -2.73 4.34
N ALA A 278 5.04 -1.79 5.05
CA ALA A 278 6.45 -1.87 5.41
C ALA A 278 6.75 -3.12 6.26
N LYS A 279 5.91 -3.41 7.25
CA LYS A 279 6.02 -4.63 8.06
C LYS A 279 5.89 -5.90 7.21
N ALA A 280 5.00 -5.91 6.22
CA ALA A 280 4.85 -7.02 5.31
C ALA A 280 6.12 -7.28 4.48
N HIS A 281 6.82 -6.22 4.04
CA HIS A 281 8.11 -6.37 3.35
C HIS A 281 9.13 -7.09 4.23
N VAL A 282 9.30 -6.65 5.48
CA VAL A 282 10.23 -7.29 6.43
C VAL A 282 9.84 -8.74 6.71
N CYS A 283 8.54 -9.01 6.93
CA CYS A 283 8.05 -10.37 7.17
C CYS A 283 8.27 -11.31 5.96
N VAL A 284 8.03 -10.82 4.74
CA VAL A 284 8.30 -11.58 3.51
C VAL A 284 9.79 -11.89 3.43
N PHE A 285 10.64 -10.89 3.60
CA PHE A 285 12.10 -11.06 3.57
C PHE A 285 12.60 -12.10 4.58
N GLU A 286 12.16 -12.02 5.83
CA GLU A 286 12.51 -13.02 6.86
C GLU A 286 11.99 -14.42 6.51
N GLY A 287 10.78 -14.50 5.94
CA GLY A 287 10.18 -15.75 5.46
C GLY A 287 10.91 -16.36 4.27
N MET A 288 11.60 -15.56 3.44
CA MET A 288 12.32 -16.05 2.28
C MET A 288 13.49 -16.96 2.64
N LYS A 289 14.08 -16.81 3.85
CA LYS A 289 15.11 -17.73 4.36
C LYS A 289 14.61 -19.17 4.51
N LYS A 290 13.30 -19.36 4.64
CA LYS A 290 12.65 -20.67 4.77
C LYS A 290 11.99 -21.06 3.45
N THR A 291 10.84 -20.46 3.15
CA THR A 291 9.93 -20.94 2.11
C THR A 291 9.23 -19.83 1.33
N ALA A 292 9.24 -18.58 1.80
CA ALA A 292 8.52 -17.52 1.10
C ALA A 292 9.19 -17.19 -0.24
N SER A 293 8.42 -17.21 -1.30
CA SER A 293 8.81 -16.79 -2.66
C SER A 293 7.55 -16.59 -3.49
N GLY A 294 7.66 -15.83 -4.58
CA GLY A 294 6.52 -15.56 -5.46
C GLY A 294 5.92 -14.18 -5.23
N ARG A 295 4.68 -14.01 -5.70
CA ARG A 295 3.95 -12.75 -5.68
C ARG A 295 2.99 -12.70 -4.50
N PHE A 296 2.91 -11.58 -3.81
CA PHE A 296 2.04 -11.35 -2.67
C PHE A 296 1.13 -10.15 -2.94
N THR A 297 -0.17 -10.38 -3.12
CA THR A 297 -1.13 -9.28 -3.24
C THR A 297 -1.42 -8.71 -1.85
N ALA A 298 -1.16 -7.41 -1.65
CA ALA A 298 -1.40 -6.78 -0.36
C ALA A 298 -2.89 -6.49 -0.08
N SER A 299 -3.80 -6.92 -0.97
CA SER A 299 -5.25 -6.87 -0.75
C SER A 299 -5.73 -7.82 0.36
N ARG A 300 -4.90 -8.80 0.75
CA ARG A 300 -5.19 -9.80 1.80
C ARG A 300 -4.44 -9.59 3.11
N ILE A 301 -3.70 -8.49 3.26
CA ILE A 301 -3.04 -8.15 4.52
C ILE A 301 -4.04 -7.40 5.42
N GLY A 302 -4.92 -8.17 6.07
CA GLY A 302 -5.82 -7.71 7.12
C GLY A 302 -7.11 -7.08 6.60
N SER A 303 -8.09 -7.95 6.36
CA SER A 303 -9.56 -7.81 6.49
C SER A 303 -10.14 -6.42 6.76
N ALA A 304 -11.20 -6.10 6.02
CA ALA A 304 -11.92 -4.83 5.94
C ALA A 304 -11.30 -3.80 5.02
N ALA A 305 -11.88 -3.59 3.85
CA ALA A 305 -11.72 -2.29 3.22
C ALA A 305 -12.44 -1.28 4.13
N ILE A 306 -11.72 -0.46 4.87
CA ILE A 306 -12.29 0.55 5.78
C ILE A 306 -12.29 1.91 5.11
N VAL A 307 -13.17 2.81 5.55
CA VAL A 307 -12.98 4.24 5.24
C VAL A 307 -11.80 4.72 6.09
N SER A 308 -10.65 4.88 5.45
CA SER A 308 -9.40 5.31 6.11
C SER A 308 -9.53 6.74 6.64
N SER A 309 -9.05 7.01 7.86
CA SER A 309 -9.02 8.37 8.42
C SER A 309 -8.21 9.35 7.59
N TYR A 310 -7.24 8.86 6.82
CA TYR A 310 -6.44 9.69 5.92
C TYR A 310 -7.24 10.29 4.75
N VAL A 311 -8.48 9.83 4.51
CA VAL A 311 -9.39 10.52 3.58
C VAL A 311 -9.57 11.98 3.99
N GLY A 312 -9.54 12.30 5.29
CA GLY A 312 -9.66 13.67 5.78
C GLY A 312 -8.55 14.62 5.33
N ASN A 313 -7.41 14.09 4.88
CA ASN A 313 -6.31 14.91 4.36
C ASN A 313 -6.57 15.38 2.92
N MET A 314 -7.58 14.83 2.24
CA MET A 314 -7.97 15.23 0.89
C MET A 314 -8.87 16.48 0.91
N THR A 315 -8.46 17.56 1.56
CA THR A 315 -9.32 18.73 1.86
C THR A 315 -9.92 19.43 0.63
N GLN A 316 -9.36 19.21 -0.55
CA GLN A 316 -9.86 19.71 -1.84
C GLN A 316 -10.90 18.79 -2.50
N LEU A 317 -11.23 17.64 -1.88
CA LEU A 317 -12.15 16.66 -2.44
C LEU A 317 -13.58 17.23 -2.46
N VAL A 318 -14.18 17.25 -3.65
CA VAL A 318 -15.53 17.78 -3.88
C VAL A 318 -16.59 16.67 -3.88
N ALA A 319 -16.23 15.45 -4.31
CA ALA A 319 -17.13 14.31 -4.29
C ALA A 319 -16.38 13.05 -3.86
N LEU A 320 -16.96 12.31 -2.94
CA LEU A 320 -16.50 11.03 -2.45
C LEU A 320 -17.63 10.02 -2.65
N ASP A 321 -17.55 9.23 -3.72
CA ASP A 321 -18.38 8.05 -3.89
C ASP A 321 -17.56 6.83 -3.47
N LEU A 322 -18.11 6.07 -2.53
CA LEU A 322 -17.66 4.80 -1.98
C LEU A 322 -18.79 3.74 -1.99
N SER A 323 -19.92 4.02 -2.64
CA SER A 323 -21.03 3.08 -2.79
C SER A 323 -20.70 1.77 -3.53
N HIS A 324 -21.49 0.73 -3.25
CA HIS A 324 -21.43 -0.61 -3.83
C HIS A 324 -20.12 -1.35 -3.60
N ASN A 325 -19.50 -1.13 -2.45
CA ASN A 325 -18.27 -1.81 -2.06
C ASN A 325 -18.52 -2.84 -0.93
N LYS A 326 -17.46 -3.54 -0.52
CA LYS A 326 -17.48 -4.41 0.66
C LYS A 326 -16.82 -3.74 1.86
N LEU A 327 -16.98 -2.42 1.98
CA LEU A 327 -16.35 -1.67 3.05
C LEU A 327 -16.96 -2.07 4.40
N GLU A 328 -16.14 -2.26 5.43
CA GLU A 328 -16.61 -2.53 6.80
C GLU A 328 -15.87 -1.64 7.80
N GLY A 329 -16.20 -1.74 9.09
CA GLY A 329 -15.64 -0.85 10.11
C GLY A 329 -16.44 0.44 10.32
N GLY A 330 -15.87 1.34 11.15
CA GLY A 330 -16.49 2.61 11.53
C GLY A 330 -16.09 3.79 10.65
N PHE A 331 -16.82 4.89 10.81
CA PHE A 331 -16.48 6.15 10.17
C PHE A 331 -15.31 6.84 10.89
N PRO A 332 -14.30 7.33 10.16
CA PRO A 332 -13.28 8.17 10.75
C PRO A 332 -13.82 9.58 11.03
N SER A 333 -13.44 10.17 12.17
CA SER A 333 -13.78 11.55 12.52
C SER A 333 -13.24 12.57 11.51
N GLU A 334 -12.15 12.22 10.86
CA GLU A 334 -11.41 13.01 9.88
C GLU A 334 -12.22 13.28 8.61
N LEU A 335 -13.34 12.59 8.36
CA LEU A 335 -14.28 12.96 7.29
C LEU A 335 -14.73 14.42 7.41
N GLY A 336 -14.81 14.96 8.64
CA GLY A 336 -15.14 16.37 8.87
C GLY A 336 -14.11 17.38 8.36
N PHE A 337 -12.90 16.95 8.00
CA PHE A 337 -11.86 17.82 7.47
C PHE A 337 -12.05 18.13 5.97
N LEU A 338 -12.95 17.39 5.31
CA LEU A 338 -13.26 17.54 3.88
C LEU A 338 -14.20 18.74 3.65
N GLN A 339 -13.72 19.94 3.93
CA GLN A 339 -14.55 21.16 3.89
C GLN A 339 -15.06 21.52 2.49
N GLN A 340 -14.42 21.04 1.42
CA GLN A 340 -14.88 21.25 0.03
C GLN A 340 -15.87 20.19 -0.46
N LEU A 341 -16.17 19.18 0.37
CA LEU A 341 -16.99 18.04 -0.02
C LEU A 341 -18.45 18.43 -0.18
N ARG A 342 -19.02 18.08 -1.33
CA ARG A 342 -20.43 18.29 -1.71
C ARG A 342 -21.20 16.98 -1.77
N THR A 343 -20.56 15.92 -2.27
CA THR A 343 -21.21 14.61 -2.39
C THR A 343 -20.45 13.58 -1.57
N LEU A 344 -21.16 12.89 -0.67
CA LEU A 344 -20.68 11.73 0.05
C LEU A 344 -21.66 10.56 -0.14
N ASN A 345 -21.26 9.55 -0.91
CA ASN A 345 -22.06 8.37 -1.17
C ASN A 345 -21.31 7.14 -0.68
N ILE A 346 -21.89 6.35 0.22
CA ILE A 346 -21.30 5.09 0.75
C ILE A 346 -22.30 3.94 0.65
N THR A 347 -23.35 4.10 -0.15
CA THR A 347 -24.46 3.16 -0.29
C THR A 347 -24.02 1.72 -0.47
N ARG A 348 -24.72 0.72 0.07
CA ARG A 348 -24.44 -0.73 -0.16
C ARG A 348 -23.00 -1.10 0.22
N ASN A 349 -22.71 -0.99 1.51
CA ASN A 349 -21.48 -1.44 2.14
C ASN A 349 -21.82 -2.20 3.44
N SER A 350 -20.81 -2.61 4.20
CA SER A 350 -20.91 -3.25 5.53
C SER A 350 -20.41 -2.34 6.67
N LEU A 351 -20.51 -1.00 6.49
CA LEU A 351 -20.05 -0.03 7.49
C LEU A 351 -20.97 -0.04 8.72
N HIS A 352 -20.38 0.06 9.91
CA HIS A 352 -21.07 0.00 11.19
C HIS A 352 -20.58 1.10 12.15
N GLY A 353 -21.18 1.22 13.34
CA GLY A 353 -20.85 2.31 14.28
C GLY A 353 -21.56 3.63 13.96
N SER A 354 -21.21 4.70 14.67
CA SER A 354 -21.89 6.00 14.55
C SER A 354 -21.26 6.87 13.47
N ILE A 355 -22.10 7.64 12.76
CA ILE A 355 -21.66 8.77 11.93
C ILE A 355 -20.89 9.74 12.86
N PRO A 356 -19.72 10.26 12.45
CA PRO A 356 -18.91 11.11 13.31
C PRO A 356 -19.56 12.50 13.42
N VAL A 357 -19.58 13.07 14.61
CA VAL A 357 -20.12 14.43 14.84
C VAL A 357 -19.43 15.46 13.95
N ASN A 358 -18.15 15.26 13.67
CA ASN A 358 -17.34 16.12 12.80
C ASN A 358 -17.84 16.20 11.36
N LEU A 359 -18.68 15.27 10.89
CA LEU A 359 -19.26 15.40 9.55
C LEU A 359 -20.07 16.71 9.40
N SER A 360 -20.59 17.27 10.49
CA SER A 360 -21.25 18.58 10.49
C SER A 360 -20.30 19.75 10.16
N GLN A 361 -18.99 19.53 10.10
CA GLN A 361 -18.00 20.54 9.72
C GLN A 361 -17.90 20.70 8.19
N CYS A 362 -18.39 19.72 7.41
CA CYS A 362 -18.45 19.78 5.95
C CYS A 362 -19.64 20.63 5.49
N GLN A 363 -19.56 21.93 5.69
CA GLN A 363 -20.65 22.89 5.42
C GLN A 363 -21.06 22.97 3.94
N ASN A 364 -20.25 22.44 3.04
CA ASN A 364 -20.52 22.39 1.60
C ASN A 364 -21.29 21.13 1.16
N LEU A 365 -21.63 20.21 2.06
CA LEU A 365 -22.36 19.00 1.69
C LEU A 365 -23.73 19.32 1.09
N GLU A 366 -24.06 18.63 0.01
CA GLU A 366 -25.31 18.74 -0.75
C GLU A 366 -26.00 17.36 -0.85
N GLN A 367 -25.21 16.27 -0.86
CA GLN A 367 -25.73 14.91 -1.02
C GLN A 367 -25.01 13.94 -0.09
N ILE A 368 -25.77 13.29 0.81
CA ILE A 368 -25.28 12.31 1.78
C ILE A 368 -26.10 11.02 1.60
N ASN A 369 -25.49 9.98 1.03
CA ASN A 369 -26.17 8.73 0.73
C ASN A 369 -25.52 7.53 1.43
N PHE A 370 -26.12 7.08 2.52
CA PHE A 370 -25.60 6.00 3.38
C PHE A 370 -26.48 4.74 3.35
N LEU A 371 -27.34 4.61 2.34
CA LEU A 371 -28.30 3.51 2.20
C LEU A 371 -27.62 2.12 2.29
N TYR A 372 -28.32 1.10 2.79
CA TYR A 372 -27.85 -0.29 2.81
C TYR A 372 -26.48 -0.48 3.49
N ASN A 373 -26.40 -0.18 4.79
CA ASN A 373 -25.23 -0.38 5.65
C ASN A 373 -25.66 -0.92 7.03
N PHE A 374 -24.75 -1.03 7.99
CA PHE A 374 -25.01 -1.47 9.37
C PHE A 374 -24.82 -0.33 10.41
N ILE A 375 -25.07 0.92 10.01
CA ILE A 375 -24.85 2.11 10.84
C ILE A 375 -25.66 2.02 12.15
N ALA A 376 -25.03 2.40 13.26
CA ALA A 376 -25.54 2.29 14.62
C ALA A 376 -26.83 3.10 14.87
N ARG A 377 -27.50 2.81 15.99
CA ARG A 377 -28.90 3.17 16.24
C ARG A 377 -29.21 4.68 16.37
N SER A 378 -28.21 5.55 16.54
CA SER A 378 -28.40 6.99 16.78
C SER A 378 -27.61 7.85 15.80
N LEU A 379 -28.28 8.85 15.22
CA LEU A 379 -27.63 9.90 14.43
C LEU A 379 -27.11 11.02 15.35
N PRO A 380 -25.94 11.61 15.07
CA PRO A 380 -25.47 12.78 15.80
C PRO A 380 -26.40 13.97 15.53
N LYS A 381 -26.78 14.69 16.60
CA LYS A 381 -27.67 15.86 16.53
C LYS A 381 -27.04 17.00 15.72
N GLU A 382 -25.72 17.00 15.65
CA GLU A 382 -24.86 17.95 14.97
C GLU A 382 -25.04 17.92 13.44
N LEU A 383 -25.56 16.82 12.85
CA LEU A 383 -25.93 16.82 11.43
C LEU A 383 -27.01 17.86 11.13
N GLY A 384 -27.84 18.20 12.11
CA GLY A 384 -28.81 19.30 11.98
C GLY A 384 -28.18 20.70 11.91
N LEU A 385 -26.85 20.84 12.05
CA LEU A 385 -26.13 22.11 11.91
C LEU A 385 -25.66 22.38 10.48
N LEU A 386 -25.85 21.43 9.57
CA LEU A 386 -25.51 21.61 8.18
C LEU A 386 -26.44 22.64 7.53
N THR A 387 -25.86 23.59 6.79
CA THR A 387 -26.58 24.78 6.31
C THR A 387 -27.00 24.72 4.83
N ASN A 388 -26.48 23.75 4.07
CA ASN A 388 -26.81 23.58 2.67
C ASN A 388 -28.00 22.65 2.47
N ARG A 389 -28.65 22.79 1.30
CA ARG A 389 -29.77 21.93 0.91
C ARG A 389 -29.24 20.52 0.65
N GLU A 390 -29.55 19.62 1.55
CA GLU A 390 -28.97 18.29 1.64
C GLU A 390 -30.02 17.21 1.40
N TYR A 391 -29.65 16.25 0.55
CA TYR A 391 -30.37 14.99 0.44
C TYR A 391 -29.72 13.95 1.35
N LEU A 392 -30.42 13.50 2.40
CA LEU A 392 -29.90 12.55 3.39
C LEU A 392 -30.63 11.22 3.30
N ALA A 393 -30.00 10.24 2.65
CA ALA A 393 -30.57 8.89 2.51
C ALA A 393 -29.92 7.92 3.51
N LEU A 394 -30.73 7.39 4.43
CA LEU A 394 -30.28 6.54 5.54
C LEU A 394 -31.01 5.19 5.65
N ASP A 395 -31.97 4.92 4.77
CA ASP A 395 -32.77 3.68 4.78
C ASP A 395 -31.90 2.41 4.71
N HIS A 396 -32.46 1.30 5.18
CA HIS A 396 -31.78 0.00 5.22
C HIS A 396 -30.47 0.05 6.03
N ASN A 397 -30.50 0.75 7.17
CA ASN A 397 -29.49 0.72 8.24
C ASN A 397 -30.11 0.21 9.55
N ASN A 398 -29.30 0.03 10.60
CA ASN A 398 -29.79 -0.39 11.92
C ASN A 398 -30.29 0.80 12.78
N ILE A 399 -30.79 1.86 12.14
CA ILE A 399 -31.28 3.08 12.80
C ILE A 399 -32.67 2.79 13.38
N LYS A 400 -32.72 2.30 14.61
CA LYS A 400 -33.97 2.12 15.36
C LYS A 400 -34.32 3.40 16.12
N ALA A 401 -35.15 4.23 15.49
CA ALA A 401 -36.09 5.19 16.11
C ALA A 401 -35.58 6.50 16.72
N ASN A 402 -34.28 6.81 16.77
CA ASN A 402 -33.78 8.09 17.32
C ASN A 402 -33.08 8.97 16.27
N ILE A 403 -33.86 9.49 15.32
CA ILE A 403 -33.43 10.66 14.52
C ILE A 403 -33.59 11.90 15.43
N PRO A 404 -32.50 12.63 15.76
CA PRO A 404 -32.57 13.83 16.60
C PRO A 404 -33.56 14.86 16.03
N ALA A 405 -34.26 15.56 16.92
CA ALA A 405 -35.20 16.62 16.50
C ALA A 405 -34.52 17.66 15.61
N THR A 406 -33.26 18.02 15.91
CA THR A 406 -32.46 18.95 15.12
C THR A 406 -32.28 18.53 13.66
N VAL A 407 -32.21 17.22 13.38
CA VAL A 407 -32.13 16.70 12.00
C VAL A 407 -33.50 16.71 11.35
N LYS A 408 -34.56 16.33 12.09
CA LYS A 408 -35.95 16.32 11.57
C LYS A 408 -36.49 17.69 11.22
N THR A 409 -36.11 18.71 11.99
CA THR A 409 -36.61 20.08 11.83
C THR A 409 -35.67 20.97 11.03
N ASN A 410 -34.54 20.45 10.55
CA ASN A 410 -33.65 21.22 9.68
C ASN A 410 -34.32 21.36 8.30
N PRO A 411 -34.72 22.58 7.87
CA PRO A 411 -35.40 22.78 6.59
C PRO A 411 -34.52 22.51 5.37
N THR A 412 -33.21 22.35 5.57
CA THR A 412 -32.27 22.07 4.50
C THR A 412 -32.08 20.58 4.24
N ILE A 413 -32.44 19.69 5.17
CA ILE A 413 -32.29 18.24 5.04
C ILE A 413 -33.61 17.61 4.59
N TYR A 414 -33.58 16.87 3.47
CA TYR A 414 -34.76 16.22 2.85
C TYR A 414 -34.72 14.70 2.91
#